data_AF-A0A7W9SLL2-F1
#
_entry.id   AF-A0A7W9SLL2-F1
#
_cell.length_a   1.000
_cell.length_b   1.000
_cell.length_c   1.000
_cell.angle_alpha   90.00
_cell.angle_beta   90.00
_cell.angle_gamma   90.00
#
_symmetry.space_group_name_H-M   'P 1'
#
loop_
_entity.id
_entity.type
_entity.pdbx_description
1 polymer ?
#
loop_
_entity_poly.entity_id
_entity_poly.type
_entity_poly.pdbx_seq_one_letter_code
_entity_poly.pdbx_strand_id
1 'polypeptide(L)' 'MISDELKKKIDAWIKQEGRNEYGDPKDTVYAGGNPLFDERSAGLKDLYEYILARNPNLREELEK' A
#
# COMPACT_ATOMS: atom_id res chain seq x y z
N MET A 1 -3.35 -7.01 -11.11
CA MET A 1 -4.36 -7.73 -10.29
C MET A 1 -3.64 -8.52 -9.20
N ILE A 2 -3.82 -8.10 -7.95
CA ILE A 2 -3.18 -8.68 -6.76
C ILE A 2 -4.09 -9.77 -6.20
N SER A 3 -3.53 -10.94 -5.87
CA SER A 3 -4.27 -12.07 -5.32
C SER A 3 -4.72 -11.79 -3.88
N ASP A 4 -5.84 -12.40 -3.45
CA ASP A 4 -6.35 -12.19 -2.09
C ASP A 4 -5.43 -12.74 -1.00
N GLU A 5 -4.60 -13.73 -1.32
CA GLU A 5 -3.55 -14.20 -0.40
C GLU A 5 -2.47 -13.15 -0.20
N LEU A 6 -2.01 -12.51 -1.27
CA LEU A 6 -1.02 -11.43 -1.19
C LEU A 6 -1.58 -10.21 -0.44
N LYS A 7 -2.86 -9.87 -0.64
CA LYS A 7 -3.55 -8.82 0.15
C LYS A 7 -3.50 -9.11 1.65
N LYS A 8 -3.85 -10.34 2.06
CA LYS A 8 -3.79 -10.75 3.47
C LYS A 8 -2.38 -10.64 4.06
N LYS A 9 -1.35 -11.00 3.28
CA LYS A 9 0.05 -10.87 3.70
C LYS A 9 0.44 -9.39 3.87
N ILE A 10 0.00 -8.52 2.96
CA ILE A 10 0.20 -7.07 3.07
C ILE A 10 -0.50 -6.51 4.32
N ASP A 11 -1.75 -6.90 4.58
CA ASP A 11 -2.49 -6.47 5.78
C ASP A 11 -1.80 -6.88 7.08
N ALA A 12 -1.25 -8.10 7.10
CA ALA A 12 -0.47 -8.58 8.24
C ALA A 12 0.82 -7.79 8.42
N TRP A 13 1.54 -7.52 7.32
CA TRP A 13 2.75 -6.69 7.33
C TRP A 13 2.48 -5.26 7.82
N ILE A 14 1.39 -4.62 7.40
CA ILE A 14 1.00 -3.28 7.87
C ILE A 14 0.84 -3.28 9.40
N LYS A 15 0.12 -4.28 9.93
CA LYS A 15 -0.13 -4.40 11.37
C LYS A 15 1.14 -4.71 12.15
N GLN A 16 1.99 -5.59 11.62
CA GLN A 16 3.24 -6.00 12.27
C GLN A 16 4.23 -4.83 12.36
N GLU A 17 4.38 -4.06 11.29
CA GLU A 17 5.31 -2.94 11.20
C GLU A 17 4.77 -1.64 11.79
N GLY A 18 3.52 -1.63 12.29
CA GLY A 18 2.88 -0.45 12.86
C GLY A 18 2.70 0.68 11.84
N ARG A 19 2.41 0.32 10.59
CA ARG A 19 2.21 1.23 9.47
C ARG A 19 0.77 1.73 9.41
N ASN A 20 0.53 2.80 8.66
CA ASN A 20 -0.83 3.26 8.37
C ASN A 20 -1.52 2.34 7.34
N GLU A 21 -2.81 2.61 7.08
CA GLU A 21 -3.63 1.84 6.15
C GLU A 21 -3.09 1.80 4.71
N TYR A 22 -2.20 2.72 4.34
CA TYR A 22 -1.56 2.80 3.03
C TYR A 22 -0.17 2.15 2.98
N GLY A 23 0.23 1.43 4.04
CA GLY A 23 1.54 0.78 4.11
C GLY A 23 2.71 1.73 4.33
N ASP A 24 2.43 2.98 4.67
CA ASP A 24 3.43 4.00 4.95
C ASP A 24 3.68 4.14 6.45
N PRO A 25 4.78 4.79 6.87
CA PRO A 25 4.99 5.12 8.28
C PRO A 25 3.78 5.84 8.88
N LYS A 26 3.39 5.48 10.11
CA LYS A 26 2.20 6.02 10.79
C LYS A 26 2.13 7.55 10.84
N ASP A 27 3.28 8.22 10.86
CA ASP A 27 3.40 9.68 10.97
C ASP A 27 3.40 10.38 9.60
N THR A 28 3.08 9.65 8.53
CA THR A 28 3.02 10.20 7.16
C THR A 28 1.82 11.13 7.00
N VAL A 29 2.08 12.36 6.54
CA VAL A 29 1.06 13.36 6.23
C VAL A 29 0.86 13.45 4.72
N TYR A 30 -0.38 13.35 4.26
CA TYR A 30 -0.74 13.49 2.86
C TYR A 30 -1.22 14.91 2.57
N ALA A 31 -0.40 15.69 1.86
CA ALA A 31 -0.70 17.08 1.52
C ALA A 31 -2.01 17.27 0.72
N GLY A 32 -2.52 16.20 0.08
CA GLY A 32 -3.79 16.16 -0.65
C GLY A 32 -4.89 15.31 0.01
N GLY A 33 -4.73 14.91 1.28
CA GLY A 33 -5.69 14.09 2.01
C GLY A 33 -5.62 12.60 1.68
N ASN A 34 -5.83 12.22 0.42
CA ASN A 34 -5.84 10.81 -0.01
C ASN A 34 -4.67 10.51 -0.97
N PRO A 35 -3.70 9.66 -0.58
CA PRO A 35 -2.56 9.30 -1.44
C PRO A 35 -2.95 8.46 -2.67
N LEU A 36 -4.13 7.85 -2.67
CA LEU A 36 -4.65 7.06 -3.78
C LEU A 36 -5.30 7.93 -4.85
N PHE A 37 -5.56 9.21 -4.57
CA PHE A 37 -6.14 10.11 -5.54
C PHE A 37 -5.10 10.50 -6.59
N ASP A 38 -5.33 10.09 -7.83
CA ASP A 38 -4.48 10.45 -8.97
C ASP A 38 -5.24 11.40 -9.88
N GLU A 39 -4.92 12.70 -9.76
CA GLU A 39 -5.51 13.78 -10.55
C GLU A 39 -5.28 13.63 -12.07
N ARG A 40 -4.23 12.91 -12.48
CA ARG A 40 -3.91 12.70 -13.90
C ARG A 40 -4.74 11.57 -14.51
N SER A 41 -5.22 10.65 -13.68
CA SER A 41 -5.91 9.44 -14.09
C SER A 41 -7.43 9.51 -13.91
N ALA A 42 -7.94 10.60 -13.31
CA ALA A 42 -9.34 10.78 -12.91
C ALA A 42 -9.92 9.61 -12.08
N GLY A 43 -9.05 8.81 -11.44
CA GLY A 43 -9.40 7.58 -10.75
C GLY A 43 -8.57 7.35 -9.49
N LEU A 44 -9.08 6.49 -8.60
CA LEU A 44 -8.35 6.04 -7.42
C LEU A 44 -7.41 4.90 -7.81
N LYS A 45 -6.14 4.98 -7.39
CA LYS A 45 -5.24 3.83 -7.47
C LYS A 45 -5.72 2.73 -6.54
N ASP A 46 -5.55 1.48 -6.96
CA ASP A 46 -5.76 0.35 -6.06
C ASP A 46 -4.77 0.44 -4.89
N LEU A 47 -5.29 0.28 -3.67
CA LEU A 47 -4.53 0.40 -2.43
C LEU A 47 -3.31 -0.53 -2.40
N TYR A 48 -3.49 -1.79 -2.80
CA TYR A 48 -2.42 -2.78 -2.72
C TYR A 48 -1.39 -2.56 -3.83
N GLU A 49 -1.82 -2.12 -5.01
CA GLU A 49 -0.89 -1.72 -6.07
C GLU A 49 -0.07 -0.49 -5.65
N TYR A 50 -0.70 0.47 -4.96
CA TYR A 50 -0.01 1.61 -4.36
C TYR A 50 1.04 1.17 -3.33
N ILE A 51 0.67 0.30 -2.39
CA ILE A 51 1.57 -0.19 -1.34
C ILE A 51 2.80 -0.88 -1.95
N LEU A 52 2.60 -1.76 -2.94
CA LEU A 52 3.69 -2.48 -3.59
C LEU A 52 4.56 -1.56 -4.46
N ALA A 53 3.95 -0.58 -5.14
CA ALA A 53 4.71 0.41 -5.91
C ALA A 53 5.62 1.26 -5.01
N ARG A 54 5.18 1.55 -3.78
CA ARG A 54 5.95 2.34 -2.81
C ARG A 54 6.97 1.51 -2.01
N ASN A 55 6.79 0.19 -1.98
CA ASN A 55 7.67 -0.76 -1.31
C ASN A 55 8.09 -1.87 -2.30
N PRO A 56 9.04 -1.60 -3.23
CA PRO A 56 9.34 -2.51 -4.34
C PRO A 56 9.82 -3.90 -3.91
N ASN A 57 10.50 -4.01 -2.77
CA ASN A 57 10.99 -5.28 -2.24
C ASN A 57 9.91 -6.08 -1.48
N LEU A 58 8.81 -5.44 -1.08
CA LEU A 58 7.79 -6.07 -0.24
C LEU A 58 7.14 -7.26 -0.93
N ARG A 59 6.91 -7.16 -2.25
CA ARG A 59 6.34 -8.26 -3.03
C ARG A 59 7.18 -9.53 -2.90
N GLU A 60 8.48 -9.41 -3.10
CA GLU A 60 9.41 -10.53 -3.03
C GLU A 60 9.56 -11.08 -1.60
N GLU A 61 9.47 -10.22 -0.60
CA GLU A 61 9.51 -10.63 0.81
C GLU A 61 8.28 -11.45 1.23
N LEU A 62 7.10 -11.08 0.71
CA LEU A 62 5.84 -11.76 1.05
C LEU A 62 5.58 -13.01 0.19
N GLU A 63 6.19 -13.12 -0.99
CA GLU A 63 6.04 -14.28 -1.88
C GLU A 63 7.08 -15.39 -1.63
N LYS A 64 8.02 -15.18 -0.71
CA LYS A 64 8.89 -16.24 -0.17
C LYS A 64 8.13 -17.18 0.76
#